data_AF-A0A3M1BFD6-F1
#
_entry.id   AF-A0A3M1BFD6-F1
#
_cell.length_a   1.000
_cell.length_b   1.000
_cell.length_c   1.000
_cell.angle_alpha   90.00
_cell.angle_beta   90.00
_cell.angle_gamma   90.00
#
_symmetry.space_group_name_H-M   'P 1'
#
loop_
_entity.id
_entity.type
_entity.pdbx_description
1 polymer ?
#
loop_
_entity_poly.entity_id
_entity_poly.type
_entity_poly.pdbx_seq_one_letter_code
_entity_poly.pdbx_strand_id
1 'polypeptide(L)' 'MARRAECIGVRKTELPASNMFALALLAGAFIALGAVFATTVAAGTSDAMPYGVVKLLVGLVFSLGLILVIVGE' A
#
# COMPACT_ATOMS: atom_id res chain seq x y z
N MET A 1 16.15 13.26 7.41
CA MET A 1 14.81 12.64 7.34
C MET A 1 13.77 13.43 8.14
N ALA A 2 13.98 13.71 9.44
CA ALA A 2 13.00 14.41 10.29
C ALA A 2 12.44 15.73 9.71
N ARG A 3 13.30 16.69 9.29
CA ARG A 3 12.84 17.96 8.68
C ARG A 3 12.02 17.76 7.40
N ARG A 4 12.32 16.74 6.59
CA ARG A 4 11.54 16.46 5.38
C ARG A 4 10.13 15.96 5.73
N ALA A 5 10.02 15.07 6.72
CA ALA A 5 8.74 14.58 7.20
C ALA A 5 7.86 15.73 7.75
N GLU A 6 8.48 16.66 8.50
CA GLU A 6 7.81 17.88 8.99
C GLU A 6 7.28 18.74 7.84
N CYS A 7 8.11 19.08 6.85
CA CYS A 7 7.67 19.87 5.70
C CYS A 7 6.55 19.21 4.89
N ILE A 8 6.60 17.88 4.72
CA ILE A 8 5.53 17.12 4.04
C ILE A 8 4.23 17.19 4.87
N GLY A 9 4.35 17.03 6.20
CA GLY A 9 3.21 17.12 7.11
C GLY A 9 2.52 18.48 7.07
N VAL A 10 3.29 19.57 7.18
CA VAL A 10 2.76 20.94 7.11
C VAL A 10 2.04 21.18 5.78
N ARG A 11 2.67 20.84 4.65
CA ARG A 11 2.04 20.98 3.32
C ARG A 11 0.75 20.16 3.18
N LYS A 12 0.67 18.98 3.80
CA LYS A 12 -0.52 18.13 3.73
C LYS A 12 -1.72 18.75 4.47
N THR A 13 -1.48 19.59 5.47
CA THR A 13 -2.55 20.34 6.18
C THR A 13 -3.10 21.53 5.40
N GLU A 14 -2.35 22.04 4.42
CA GLU A 14 -2.77 23.17 3.57
C GLU A 14 -3.66 22.72 2.39
N LEU A 15 -3.81 21.42 2.17
CA LEU A 15 -4.64 20.87 1.10
C LEU A 15 -6.14 21.09 1.37
N PRO A 16 -6.95 21.42 0.34
CA PRO A 16 -8.38 21.49 0.50
C PRO A 16 -8.96 20.11 0.84
N ALA A 17 -9.94 20.08 1.75
CA ALA A 17 -10.51 18.84 2.28
C ALA A 17 -11.08 17.91 1.20
N SER A 18 -11.65 18.47 0.12
CA SER A 18 -12.15 17.70 -1.03
C SER A 18 -11.04 16.95 -1.75
N ASN A 19 -9.87 17.58 -1.94
CA ASN A 19 -8.71 16.95 -2.57
C ASN A 19 -8.08 15.91 -1.64
N MET A 20 -7.98 16.21 -0.33
CA MET A 20 -7.51 15.23 0.65
C MET A 20 -8.39 13.98 0.69
N PHE A 21 -9.72 14.15 0.59
CA PHE A 21 -10.66 13.03 0.57
C PHE A 21 -10.53 12.19 -0.70
N ALA A 22 -10.40 12.83 -1.87
CA ALA A 22 -10.19 12.13 -3.14
C ALA A 22 -8.89 11.30 -3.13
N LEU A 23 -7.79 11.88 -2.63
CA LEU A 23 -6.52 11.18 -2.43
C LEU A 23 -6.70 10.00 -1.47
N ALA A 24 -7.29 10.23 -0.28
CA ALA A 24 -7.51 9.14 0.69
C ALA A 24 -8.30 7.94 0.12
N LEU A 25 -9.28 8.20 -0.75
CA LEU A 25 -10.04 7.14 -1.44
C LEU A 25 -9.16 6.39 -2.44
N LEU A 26 -8.35 7.12 -3.21
CA LEU A 26 -7.40 6.56 -4.17
C LEU A 26 -6.36 5.69 -3.45
N ALA A 27 -5.91 6.09 -2.25
CA ALA A 27 -4.96 5.33 -1.46
C ALA A 27 -5.58 4.01 -1.00
N GLY A 28 -6.84 4.06 -0.58
CA GLY A 28 -7.62 2.88 -0.26
C GLY A 28 -7.72 1.91 -1.44
N ALA A 29 -7.95 2.42 -2.66
CA ALA A 29 -8.03 1.59 -3.86
C ALA A 29 -6.70 0.87 -4.17
N PHE A 30 -5.56 1.55 -4.02
CA PHE A 30 -4.24 0.93 -4.21
C PHE A 30 -3.91 -0.13 -3.16
N ILE A 31 -4.28 0.10 -1.90
CA ILE A 31 -4.10 -0.91 -0.84
C ILE A 31 -5.02 -2.11 -1.07
N ALA A 32 -6.26 -1.90 -1.52
CA ALA A 32 -7.17 -2.98 -1.90
C ALA A 32 -6.61 -3.81 -3.05
N LEU A 33 -6.02 -3.17 -4.08
CA LEU A 33 -5.35 -3.87 -5.18
C LEU A 33 -4.18 -4.73 -4.67
N GLY A 34 -3.33 -4.18 -3.80
CA GLY A 34 -2.24 -4.92 -3.17
C GLY A 34 -2.75 -6.12 -2.36
N ALA A 35 -3.87 -5.97 -1.65
CA ALA A 35 -4.51 -7.05 -0.90
C ALA A 35 -5.06 -8.16 -1.80
N VAL A 36 -5.75 -7.81 -2.90
CA VAL A 36 -6.24 -8.78 -3.90
C VAL A 36 -5.09 -9.55 -4.54
N PHE A 37 -3.98 -8.87 -4.84
CA PHE A 37 -2.81 -9.54 -5.41
C PHE A 37 -2.17 -10.49 -4.39
N ALA A 38 -2.01 -10.04 -3.15
CA ALA A 38 -1.50 -10.84 -2.04
C ALA A 38 -2.35 -12.10 -1.77
N THR A 39 -3.69 -12.00 -1.77
CA THR A 39 -4.57 -13.16 -1.59
C THR A 39 -4.54 -14.11 -2.78
N THR A 40 -4.39 -13.58 -4.00
CA THR A 40 -4.24 -14.40 -5.21
C THR A 40 -2.95 -15.21 -5.18
N VAL A 41 -1.84 -14.62 -4.74
CA VAL A 41 -0.55 -15.31 -4.59
C VAL A 41 -0.59 -16.37 -3.48
N ALA A 42 -1.35 -16.12 -2.41
CA ALA A 42 -1.52 -17.09 -1.33
C ALA A 42 -2.48 -18.24 -1.70
N ALA A 43 -3.31 -18.09 -2.73
CA ALA A 43 -4.33 -19.08 -3.06
C ALA A 43 -3.69 -20.37 -3.57
N GLY A 44 -4.03 -21.51 -2.94
CA GLY A 44 -3.57 -22.84 -3.37
C GLY A 44 -2.13 -23.19 -2.98
N THR A 45 -1.41 -22.35 -2.22
CA THR A 45 -0.02 -22.63 -1.84
C THR A 45 0.13 -23.53 -0.62
N SER A 46 -0.96 -23.86 0.08
CA SER A 46 -0.97 -24.55 1.38
C SER A 46 -0.32 -25.93 1.37
N ASP A 47 -0.46 -26.69 0.28
CA ASP A 47 0.07 -28.06 0.14
C ASP A 47 1.34 -28.13 -0.72
N ALA A 48 1.72 -27.02 -1.36
CA ALA A 48 2.81 -26.98 -2.33
C ALA A 48 4.08 -26.27 -1.82
N MET A 49 3.97 -25.40 -0.81
CA MET A 49 5.09 -24.59 -0.34
C MET A 49 5.17 -24.45 1.19
N PRO A 50 6.38 -24.27 1.76
CA PRO A 50 6.53 -23.94 3.17
C PRO A 50 5.86 -22.62 3.53
N TYR A 51 5.15 -22.60 4.65
CA TYR A 51 4.39 -21.43 5.13
C TYR A 51 5.19 -20.12 5.14
N GLY A 52 6.45 -20.16 5.59
CA GLY A 52 7.30 -18.98 5.66
C GLY A 52 7.58 -18.36 4.29
N VAL A 53 7.78 -19.19 3.26
CA VAL A 53 8.01 -18.73 1.87
C VAL A 53 6.76 -18.07 1.33
N VAL A 54 5.59 -18.68 1.54
CA VAL A 54 4.30 -18.11 1.13
C VAL A 54 4.09 -16.74 1.78
N LYS A 55 4.31 -16.61 3.09
CA LYS A 55 4.14 -15.33 3.78
C LYS A 55 5.12 -14.24 3.33
N LEU A 56 6.36 -14.62 3.01
CA LEU A 56 7.34 -13.69 2.44
C LEU A 56 6.89 -13.19 1.06
N LEU A 57 6.44 -14.09 0.18
CA LEU A 57 5.94 -13.72 -1.16
C LEU A 57 4.70 -12.85 -1.09
N VAL A 58 3.76 -13.18 -0.20
CA VAL A 58 2.56 -12.38 0.06
C VAL A 58 2.92 -10.95 0.48
N GLY A 59 3.88 -10.80 1.41
CA GLY A 59 4.35 -9.47 1.83
C GLY A 59 5.10 -8.70 0.74
N LEU A 60 5.92 -9.40 -0.03
CA LEU A 60 6.66 -8.82 -1.16
C LEU A 60 5.70 -8.25 -2.21
N VAL A 61 4.67 -9.02 -2.54
CA VAL A 61 3.67 -8.64 -3.54
C VAL A 61 2.73 -7.54 -3.01
N PHE A 62 2.36 -7.58 -1.72
CA PHE A 62 1.59 -6.51 -1.08
C PHE A 62 2.31 -5.16 -1.10
N SER A 63 3.65 -5.17 -1.05
CA SER A 63 4.47 -3.94 -1.09
C SER A 63 4.23 -3.11 -2.36
N LEU A 64 3.76 -3.73 -3.45
CA LEU A 64 3.34 -3.01 -4.65
C LEU A 64 2.19 -2.02 -4.35
N GLY A 65 1.24 -2.39 -3.49
CA GLY A 65 0.17 -1.48 -3.05
C GLY A 65 0.71 -0.24 -2.34
N LEU A 66 1.74 -0.41 -1.49
CA LEU A 66 2.42 0.71 -0.82
C LEU A 66 3.19 1.60 -1.80
N ILE A 67 3.84 1.01 -2.81
CA ILE A 67 4.55 1.76 -3.85
C ILE A 67 3.57 2.62 -4.67
N LEU A 68 2.41 2.06 -5.04
CA LEU A 68 1.38 2.81 -5.76
C LEU A 68 0.87 4.01 -4.97
N VAL A 69 0.67 3.89 -3.66
CA VAL A 69 0.29 5.02 -2.80
C VAL A 69 1.36 6.10 -2.79
N ILE A 70 2.65 5.74 -2.73
CA ILE A 70 3.76 6.72 -2.68
C ILE A 70 3.93 7.46 -4.02
N VAL A 71 3.66 6.80 -5.14
CA VAL A 71 3.87 7.37 -6.49
C VAL A 71 2.63 8.11 -7.00
N GLY A 72 1.44 7.62 -6.63
CA GLY A 72 0.17 8.16 -7.13
C GLY A 72 -0.36 9.38 -6.35
N GLU A 73 0.15 9.66 -5.15
CA GLU A 73 -0.46 10.62 -4.20
C GLU A 73 0.52 11.42 -3.35
#